data_AF-A0A7J2IWP6-F1
#
_entry.id   AF-A0A7J2IWP6-F1
#
_cell.length_a   1.000
_cell.length_b   1.000
_cell.length_c   1.000
_cell.angle_alpha   90.00
_cell.angle_beta   90.00
_cell.angle_gamma   90.00
#
_symmetry.space_group_name_H-M   'P 1'
#
loop_
_entity.id
_entity.type
_entity.pdbx_description
1 polymer ?
#
loop_
_entity_poly.entity_id
_entity_poly.type
_entity_poly.pdbx_seq_one_letter_code
_entity_poly.pdbx_strand_id
1 'polypeptide(L)'
;MSLDEMRRSLSSISIVVFPLPGDEQGLVERIRRAVEGAGMRAFIRAEGYAFMPSEVVGALGLPHLRLAVVEDRIVMWVRDPFRLGEGCLEAGLAPQDLYEGITRAARAAASEVLAYCSEKGAGAIVHVP
;
A
#
# COMPACT_ATOMS: atom_id res chain seq x y z
N MET A 1 18.44 -5.93 -6.57
CA MET A 1 17.63 -5.46 -7.72
C MET A 1 18.18 -4.13 -8.17
N SER A 2 18.22 -3.87 -9.47
CA SER A 2 18.48 -2.53 -9.99
C SER A 2 17.33 -1.57 -9.62
N LEU A 3 17.59 -0.27 -9.68
CA LEU A 3 16.56 0.74 -9.38
C LEU A 3 15.34 0.60 -10.31
N ASP A 4 15.56 0.26 -11.57
CA ASP A 4 14.48 0.07 -12.54
C ASP A 4 13.67 -1.20 -12.28
N GLU A 5 14.32 -2.29 -11.84
CA GLU A 5 13.61 -3.49 -11.37
C GLU A 5 12.73 -3.17 -10.17
N MET A 6 13.23 -2.38 -9.20
CA MET A 6 12.44 -1.97 -8.03
C MET A 6 11.24 -1.11 -8.43
N ARG A 7 11.43 -0.12 -9.30
CA ARG A 7 10.33 0.73 -9.81
C ARG A 7 9.25 -0.09 -10.51
N ARG A 8 9.66 -1.04 -11.36
CA ARG A 8 8.74 -1.95 -12.06
C ARG A 8 8.00 -2.86 -11.07
N SER A 9 8.72 -3.40 -10.08
CA SER A 9 8.14 -4.19 -8.99
C SER A 9 7.08 -3.39 -8.23
N LEU A 10 7.39 -2.16 -7.80
CA LEU A 10 6.41 -1.27 -7.14
C LEU A 10 5.19 -0.96 -8.02
N SER A 11 5.40 -0.73 -9.33
CA SER A 11 4.28 -0.45 -10.26
C SER A 11 3.35 -1.65 -10.48
N SER A 12 3.81 -2.87 -10.18
CA SER A 12 3.00 -4.08 -10.30
C SER A 12 2.13 -4.35 -9.07
N ILE A 13 2.38 -3.64 -7.96
CA ILE A 13 1.58 -3.80 -6.73
C ILE A 13 0.17 -3.28 -6.99
N SER A 14 -0.80 -4.19 -6.90
CA SER A 14 -2.22 -3.90 -7.03
C SER A 14 -3.02 -4.88 -6.19
N ILE A 15 -3.87 -4.36 -5.31
CA ILE A 15 -4.81 -5.15 -4.51
C ILE A 15 -6.19 -4.57 -4.75
N VAL A 16 -7.12 -5.39 -5.20
CA VAL A 16 -8.53 -5.05 -5.36
C VAL A 16 -9.33 -6.10 -4.63
N VAL A 17 -10.14 -5.69 -3.65
CA VAL A 17 -11.04 -6.60 -2.93
C VAL A 17 -12.47 -6.11 -3.03
N PHE A 18 -13.39 -7.06 -3.16
CA PHE A 18 -14.84 -6.86 -3.22
C PHE A 18 -15.44 -7.28 -1.87
N PRO A 19 -15.39 -6.40 -0.85
CA PRO A 19 -15.99 -6.69 0.45
C PRO A 19 -17.49 -6.96 0.34
N LEU A 20 -18.02 -7.76 1.25
CA LEU A 20 -19.46 -7.90 1.42
C LEU A 20 -20.06 -6.57 1.91
N PRO A 21 -21.30 -6.23 1.53
CA PRO A 21 -21.93 -4.98 1.95
C PRO A 21 -21.90 -4.78 3.47
N GLY A 22 -21.32 -3.67 3.93
CA GLY A 22 -21.20 -3.31 5.34
C GLY A 22 -19.89 -3.74 6.03
N ASP A 23 -19.05 -4.55 5.37
CA ASP A 23 -17.75 -4.96 5.89
C ASP A 23 -16.60 -3.98 5.52
N GLU A 24 -16.86 -2.98 4.69
CA GLU A 24 -15.83 -2.14 4.06
C GLU A 24 -14.97 -1.43 5.11
N GLN A 25 -15.61 -0.79 6.08
CA GLN A 25 -14.91 -0.07 7.16
C GLN A 25 -14.10 -1.02 8.04
N GLY A 26 -14.63 -2.21 8.33
CA GLY A 26 -13.93 -3.22 9.11
C GLY A 26 -12.68 -3.75 8.40
N LEU A 27 -12.78 -4.01 7.09
CA LEU A 27 -11.65 -4.47 6.29
C LEU A 27 -10.61 -3.36 6.08
N VAL A 28 -11.03 -2.11 5.84
CA VAL A 28 -10.12 -0.95 5.78
C VAL A 28 -9.32 -0.84 7.07
N GLU A 29 -9.95 -0.98 8.22
CA GLU A 29 -9.28 -0.88 9.52
C GLU A 29 -8.29 -2.03 9.76
N ARG A 30 -8.63 -3.26 9.36
CA ARG A 30 -7.70 -4.41 9.39
C ARG A 30 -6.45 -4.14 8.56
N ILE A 31 -6.65 -3.72 7.30
CA ILE A 31 -5.57 -3.38 6.38
C ILE A 31 -4.71 -2.25 6.95
N ARG A 32 -5.33 -1.18 7.46
CA ARG A 32 -4.63 -0.03 8.06
C ARG A 32 -3.70 -0.49 9.18
N ARG A 33 -4.20 -1.29 10.12
CA ARG A 33 -3.40 -1.82 11.24
C ARG A 33 -2.26 -2.71 10.78
N ALA A 34 -2.49 -3.58 9.79
CA ALA A 34 -1.45 -4.46 9.28
C ALA A 34 -0.33 -3.68 8.59
N VAL A 35 -0.69 -2.66 7.80
CA VAL A 35 0.28 -1.77 7.14
C VAL A 35 1.06 -0.94 8.16
N GLU A 36 0.41 -0.44 9.21
CA GLU A 36 1.10 0.25 10.30
C GLU A 36 2.03 -0.68 11.09
N GLY A 37 1.60 -1.91 11.38
CA GLY A 37 2.44 -2.95 11.99
C GLY A 37 3.65 -3.32 11.13
N ALA A 38 3.60 -3.08 9.82
CA ALA A 38 4.72 -3.25 8.89
C ALA A 38 5.67 -2.04 8.84
N GLY A 39 5.47 -1.03 9.69
CA GLY A 39 6.37 0.12 9.84
C GLY A 39 5.97 1.37 9.03
N MET A 40 4.76 1.40 8.46
CA MET A 40 4.22 2.59 7.81
C MET A 40 3.36 3.42 8.76
N ARG A 41 3.10 4.68 8.40
CA ARG A 41 2.11 5.52 9.09
C ARG A 41 0.94 5.79 8.15
N ALA A 42 -0.28 5.68 8.67
CA ALA A 42 -1.48 6.01 7.92
C ALA A 42 -1.75 7.52 7.97
N PHE A 43 -1.96 8.13 6.81
CA PHE A 43 -2.37 9.52 6.68
C PHE A 43 -3.71 9.59 5.94
N ILE A 44 -4.70 10.26 6.54
CA ILE A 44 -6.05 10.38 5.98
C ILE A 44 -6.01 11.13 4.64
N ARG A 45 -6.81 10.66 3.69
CA ARG A 45 -7.08 11.27 2.38
C ARG A 45 -8.59 11.17 2.09
N ALA A 46 -9.08 11.93 1.11
CA ALA A 46 -10.51 12.02 0.83
C ALA A 46 -11.15 10.66 0.52
N GLU A 47 -10.42 9.78 -0.16
CA GLU A 47 -10.88 8.46 -0.58
C GLU A 47 -10.42 7.30 0.34
N GLY A 48 -9.61 7.58 1.36
CA GLY A 48 -9.05 6.55 2.24
C GLY A 48 -7.72 6.97 2.87
N TYR A 49 -6.64 6.25 2.60
CA TYR A 49 -5.35 6.45 3.27
C TYR A 49 -4.18 6.53 2.30
N ALA A 50 -3.15 7.28 2.69
CA ALA A 50 -1.81 7.16 2.18
C ALA A 50 -0.91 6.57 3.27
N PHE A 51 -0.11 5.57 2.93
CA PHE A 51 0.79 4.89 3.86
C PHE A 51 2.24 5.12 3.47
N MET A 52 2.99 5.72 4.36
CA MET A 52 4.39 6.10 4.15
C MET A 52 5.15 6.16 5.48
N PRO A 53 6.49 6.04 5.46
CA PRO A 53 7.30 6.10 6.70
C PRO A 53 7.18 7.44 7.44
N SER A 54 7.07 8.54 6.70
CA SER A 54 6.96 9.90 7.23
C SER A 54 6.19 10.81 6.27
N GLU A 55 5.65 11.92 6.76
CA GLU A 55 4.92 12.89 5.93
C GLU A 55 5.80 13.54 4.85
N VAL A 56 7.11 13.63 5.09
CA VAL A 56 8.12 14.14 4.13
C VAL A 56 8.10 13.34 2.84
N VAL A 57 7.91 12.01 2.90
CA VAL A 57 7.80 11.15 1.71
C VAL A 57 6.65 11.62 0.81
N GLY A 58 5.50 11.94 1.40
CA GLY A 58 4.36 12.47 0.68
C GLY A 58 4.61 13.88 0.13
N ALA A 59 5.24 14.75 0.92
CA ALA A 59 5.55 16.12 0.51
C ALA A 59 6.51 16.21 -0.68
N LEU A 60 7.50 15.31 -0.75
CA LEU A 60 8.44 15.19 -1.86
C LEU A 60 7.84 14.43 -3.07
N GLY A 61 6.63 13.88 -2.93
CA GLY A 61 5.98 13.08 -3.95
C GLY A 61 6.71 11.78 -4.23
N LEU A 62 7.35 11.19 -3.22
CA LEU A 62 8.02 9.89 -3.32
C LEU A 62 7.00 8.75 -3.32
N PRO A 63 7.42 7.54 -3.77
CA PRO A 63 6.54 6.38 -3.78
C PRO A 63 5.95 6.08 -2.41
N HIS A 64 4.65 5.79 -2.38
CA HIS A 64 3.94 5.39 -1.17
C HIS A 64 2.69 4.58 -1.52
N LEU A 65 2.20 3.78 -0.57
CA LEU A 65 0.97 3.01 -0.78
C LEU A 65 -0.25 3.93 -0.63
N ARG A 66 -1.24 3.72 -1.48
CA ARG A 66 -2.56 4.36 -1.40
C ARG A 66 -3.60 3.28 -1.21
N LEU A 67 -4.56 3.54 -0.33
CA LEU A 67 -5.77 2.76 -0.14
C LEU A 67 -6.95 3.68 -0.40
N ALA A 68 -7.85 3.26 -1.27
CA ALA A 68 -9.08 3.96 -1.56
C ALA A 68 -10.28 3.03 -1.43
N VAL A 69 -11.37 3.55 -0.89
CA VAL A 69 -12.70 2.95 -1.01
C VAL A 69 -13.38 3.63 -2.18
N VAL A 70 -13.69 2.86 -3.22
CA VAL A 70 -14.32 3.36 -4.44
C VAL A 70 -15.55 2.51 -4.68
N GLU A 71 -16.74 3.09 -4.48
CA GLU A 71 -18.01 2.36 -4.61
C GLU A 71 -18.04 1.12 -3.71
N ASP A 72 -18.07 -0.08 -4.28
CA ASP A 72 -18.19 -1.39 -3.64
C ASP A 72 -16.84 -2.14 -3.49
N ARG A 73 -15.72 -1.45 -3.72
CA ARG A 73 -14.38 -2.04 -3.72
C ARG A 73 -13.41 -1.24 -2.89
N ILE A 74 -12.44 -1.96 -2.34
CA ILE A 74 -11.25 -1.38 -1.72
C ILE A 74 -10.08 -1.65 -2.65
N VAL A 75 -9.36 -0.60 -3.01
CA VAL A 75 -8.24 -0.64 -3.96
C VAL A 75 -6.98 -0.14 -3.28
N MET A 76 -5.88 -0.87 -3.40
CA MET A 76 -4.55 -0.45 -2.98
C MET A 76 -3.53 -0.54 -4.11
N TRP A 77 -2.70 0.49 -4.22
CA TRP A 77 -1.64 0.60 -5.24
C TRP A 77 -0.48 1.46 -4.72
N VAL A 78 0.65 1.45 -5.43
CA VAL A 78 1.75 2.38 -5.18
C VAL A 78 1.57 3.63 -6.02
N ARG A 79 1.53 4.80 -5.37
CA ARG A 79 1.56 6.10 -6.04
C ARG A 79 2.98 6.41 -6.53
N ASP A 80 3.09 6.89 -7.76
CA ASP A 80 4.33 7.41 -8.37
C ASP A 80 5.58 6.50 -8.23
N PRO A 81 5.50 5.19 -8.54
CA PRO A 81 6.57 4.21 -8.28
C PRO A 81 7.89 4.54 -8.96
N PHE A 82 7.87 5.22 -10.11
CA PHE A 82 9.06 5.61 -10.87
C PHE A 82 9.85 6.76 -10.23
N ARG A 83 9.31 7.42 -9.19
CA ARG A 83 10.04 8.44 -8.41
C ARG A 83 10.96 7.86 -7.34
N LEU A 84 11.03 6.53 -7.20
CA LEU A 84 12.03 5.87 -6.38
C LEU A 84 13.43 6.23 -6.92
N GLY A 85 14.33 6.78 -6.09
CA GLY A 85 15.65 7.22 -6.52
C GLY A 85 16.26 8.24 -5.57
N GLU A 86 17.15 9.09 -6.08
CA GLU A 86 17.95 10.02 -5.25
C GLU A 86 17.13 10.94 -4.34
N GLY A 87 15.89 11.31 -4.73
CA GLY A 87 14.99 12.09 -3.89
C GLY A 87 14.63 11.41 -2.55
N CYS A 88 14.86 10.10 -2.40
CA CYS A 88 14.74 9.42 -1.11
C CYS A 88 15.76 9.92 -0.09
N LEU A 89 16.95 10.34 -0.54
CA LEU A 89 18.01 10.83 0.34
C LEU A 89 17.61 12.15 1.01
N GLU A 90 16.84 13.00 0.32
CA GLU A 90 16.24 14.22 0.90
C GLU A 90 15.22 13.90 2.01
N ALA A 91 14.59 12.73 1.96
CA ALA A 91 13.73 12.21 3.01
C ALA A 91 14.50 11.46 4.13
N GLY A 92 15.84 11.38 4.04
CA GLY A 92 16.67 10.64 4.97
C GLY A 92 16.58 9.11 4.83
N LEU A 93 16.22 8.61 3.64
CA LEU A 93 16.01 7.19 3.37
C LEU A 93 16.86 6.73 2.18
N ALA A 94 17.41 5.51 2.23
CA ALA A 94 17.92 4.90 1.01
C ALA A 94 16.73 4.47 0.13
N PRO A 95 16.86 4.52 -1.22
CA PRO A 95 15.81 4.03 -2.12
C PRO A 95 15.44 2.56 -1.86
N GLN A 96 16.42 1.74 -1.48
CA GLN A 96 16.23 0.34 -1.11
C GLN A 96 15.31 0.20 0.12
N ASP A 97 15.52 1.02 1.16
CA ASP A 97 14.72 0.97 2.39
C ASP A 97 13.26 1.33 2.13
N LEU A 98 13.02 2.35 1.29
CA LEU A 98 11.66 2.74 0.91
C LEU A 98 10.97 1.63 0.09
N TYR A 99 11.70 1.02 -0.86
CA TYR A 99 11.20 -0.12 -1.63
C TYR A 99 10.81 -1.30 -0.74
N GLU A 100 11.69 -1.70 0.17
CA GLU A 100 11.46 -2.82 1.08
C GLU A 100 10.32 -2.55 2.05
N GLY A 101 10.25 -1.32 2.58
CA GLY A 101 9.14 -0.88 3.43
C GLY A 101 7.81 -1.02 2.69
N ILE A 102 7.69 -0.46 1.48
CA ILE A 102 6.46 -0.50 0.69
C ILE A 102 6.07 -1.95 0.38
N THR A 103 7.03 -2.77 -0.05
CA THR A 103 6.78 -4.18 -0.41
C THR A 103 6.30 -4.97 0.80
N ARG A 104 6.92 -4.78 1.97
CA ARG A 104 6.52 -5.42 3.23
C ARG A 104 5.10 -5.02 3.64
N ALA A 105 4.79 -3.73 3.57
CA ALA A 105 3.47 -3.20 3.86
C ALA A 105 2.39 -3.73 2.90
N ALA A 106 2.70 -3.80 1.60
CA ALA A 106 1.79 -4.36 0.60
C ALA A 106 1.51 -5.84 0.85
N ARG A 107 2.53 -6.64 1.20
CA ARG A 107 2.36 -8.05 1.58
C ARG A 107 1.50 -8.20 2.85
N ALA A 108 1.68 -7.33 3.84
CA ALA A 108 0.85 -7.33 5.05
C ALA A 108 -0.62 -7.03 4.73
N ALA A 109 -0.89 -6.03 3.90
CA ALA A 109 -2.24 -5.72 3.42
C ALA A 109 -2.85 -6.89 2.62
N ALA A 110 -2.07 -7.50 1.73
CA ALA A 110 -2.50 -8.67 0.96
C ALA A 110 -2.87 -9.84 1.88
N SER A 111 -2.10 -10.09 2.94
CA SER A 111 -2.41 -11.13 3.94
C SER A 111 -3.77 -10.91 4.59
N GLU A 112 -4.10 -9.68 4.99
CA GLU A 112 -5.42 -9.37 5.56
C GLU A 112 -6.56 -9.54 4.56
N VAL A 113 -6.34 -9.13 3.30
CA VAL A 113 -7.32 -9.32 2.23
C VAL A 113 -7.58 -10.80 1.97
N LEU A 114 -6.52 -11.61 1.85
CA LEU A 114 -6.65 -13.04 1.62
C LEU A 114 -7.32 -13.77 2.80
N ALA A 115 -7.00 -13.37 4.03
CA ALA A 115 -7.67 -13.88 5.23
C ALA A 115 -9.17 -13.55 5.20
N TYR A 116 -9.53 -12.29 4.93
CA TYR A 116 -10.92 -11.86 4.78
C TYR A 116 -11.66 -12.67 3.69
N CYS A 117 -11.05 -12.84 2.52
CA CYS A 117 -11.62 -13.64 1.44
C CYS A 117 -11.88 -15.09 1.86
N SER A 118 -10.94 -15.71 2.59
CA SER A 118 -11.09 -17.05 3.14
C SER A 118 -12.21 -17.15 4.19
N GLU A 119 -12.31 -16.15 5.07
CA GLU A 119 -13.31 -16.07 6.14
C GLU A 119 -14.73 -15.83 5.62
N LYS A 120 -14.88 -15.03 4.57
CA LYS A 120 -16.18 -14.48 4.11
C LYS A 120 -16.64 -14.98 2.75
N GLY A 121 -15.78 -15.68 2.00
CA GLY A 121 -16.06 -16.07 0.62
C GLY A 121 -16.06 -14.92 -0.38
N ALA A 122 -15.39 -13.81 -0.05
CA ALA A 122 -15.28 -12.64 -0.91
C ALA A 122 -14.20 -12.82 -2.00
N GLY A 123 -14.32 -12.07 -3.10
CA GLY A 123 -13.35 -12.07 -4.19
C GLY A 123 -12.26 -11.02 -4.02
N ALA A 124 -11.05 -11.31 -4.50
CA ALA A 124 -9.97 -10.33 -4.61
C ALA A 124 -9.04 -10.62 -5.80
N ILE A 125 -8.41 -9.56 -6.31
CA ILE A 125 -7.29 -9.60 -7.24
C ILE A 125 -6.08 -9.06 -6.48
N VAL A 126 -5.04 -9.87 -6.32
CA VAL A 126 -3.86 -9.54 -5.51
C VAL A 126 -2.60 -9.76 -6.34
N HIS A 127 -1.87 -8.67 -6.56
CA HIS A 127 -0.54 -8.66 -7.14
C HIS A 127 0.39 -7.96 -6.16
N VAL A 128 1.27 -8.75 -5.55
CA VAL A 128 2.38 -8.26 -4.73
C VAL A 128 3.63 -9.07 -5.10
N PRO A 129 4.83 -8.46 -5.08
CA PRO A 129 6.10 -9.18 -5.24
C PRO A 129 6.28 -10.26 -4.17
#